data_AF-A0A7X6XXN8-F1
#
_entry.id   AF-A0A7X6XXN8-F1
#
_cell.length_a   1.000
_cell.length_b   1.000
_cell.length_c   1.000
_cell.angle_alpha   90.00
_cell.angle_beta   90.00
_cell.angle_gamma   90.00
#
_symmetry.space_group_name_H-M   'P 1'
#
loop_
_entity.id
_entity.type
_entity.pdbx_description
1 polymer ?
#
loop_
_entity_poly.entity_id
_entity_poly.type
_entity_poly.pdbx_seq_one_letter_code
_entity_poly.pdbx_strand_id
1 'polypeptide(L)'
;MKSLKYKIKEIIYAAIVYITSICAIYYIIYLSVPDARFIKALVFPFLFLGIIGFVLNKSKFSVIFLGGTTIAFIAESTMDLYNSHLGNTNIAGGLVFIIVTILAFLIGTFIEIIDMKTTKNRLYK
;
A
#
# COMPACT_ATOMS: atom_id res chain seq x y z
N MET A 1 1.20 25.69 -14.29
CA MET A 1 -0.11 25.18 -13.80
C MET A 1 -0.64 23.91 -14.48
N LYS A 2 -0.29 23.55 -15.73
CA LYS A 2 -0.75 22.28 -16.35
C LYS A 2 -0.31 21.02 -15.58
N SER A 3 0.90 21.01 -15.00
CA SER A 3 1.47 19.87 -14.24
C SER A 3 0.63 19.41 -13.03
N LEU A 4 -0.05 20.32 -12.31
CA LEU A 4 -0.76 19.96 -11.08
C LEU A 4 -2.08 19.22 -11.34
N LYS A 5 -2.80 19.57 -12.42
CA LYS A 5 -4.06 18.91 -12.79
C LYS A 5 -3.85 17.44 -13.20
N TYR A 6 -2.73 17.11 -13.84
CA TYR A 6 -2.41 15.71 -14.16
C TYR A 6 -2.09 14.89 -12.90
N LYS A 7 -1.37 15.47 -11.93
CA LYS A 7 -1.04 14.82 -10.66
C LYS A 7 -2.27 14.49 -9.82
N ILE A 8 -3.27 15.37 -9.78
CA ILE A 8 -4.52 15.11 -9.05
C ILE A 8 -5.23 13.88 -9.62
N LYS A 9 -5.27 13.74 -10.95
CA LYS A 9 -5.87 12.56 -11.60
C LYS A 9 -5.13 11.28 -11.22
N GLU A 10 -3.81 11.28 -11.26
CA GLU A 10 -2.98 10.13 -10.87
C GLU A 10 -3.21 9.72 -9.40
N ILE A 11 -3.28 10.69 -8.49
CA ILE A 11 -3.58 10.44 -7.07
C ILE A 11 -4.97 9.81 -6.91
N ILE A 12 -5.98 10.36 -7.60
CA ILE A 12 -7.35 9.84 -7.55
C ILE A 12 -7.38 8.40 -8.09
N TYR A 13 -6.74 8.12 -9.23
CA TYR A 13 -6.69 6.77 -9.79
C TYR A 13 -5.98 5.80 -8.85
N ALA A 14 -4.83 6.17 -8.28
CA ALA A 14 -4.12 5.33 -7.34
C ALA A 14 -4.97 5.02 -6.09
N ALA A 15 -5.69 6.02 -5.57
CA ALA A 15 -6.57 5.85 -4.43
C ALA A 15 -7.75 4.90 -4.75
N ILE A 16 -8.40 5.09 -5.90
CA ILE A 16 -9.51 4.23 -6.34
C ILE A 16 -9.01 2.80 -6.51
N VAL A 17 -7.89 2.60 -7.20
CA VAL A 17 -7.31 1.27 -7.42
C VAL A 17 -6.98 0.61 -6.08
N TYR A 18 -6.31 1.32 -5.18
CA TYR A 18 -5.94 0.80 -3.86
C TYR A 18 -7.16 0.36 -3.04
N ILE A 19 -8.16 1.25 -2.89
CA ILE A 19 -9.38 0.95 -2.13
C ILE A 19 -10.13 -0.23 -2.76
N THR A 20 -10.28 -0.22 -4.08
CA THR A 20 -11.00 -1.30 -4.79
C THR A 20 -10.29 -2.63 -4.63
N SER A 21 -8.95 -2.66 -4.72
CA SER A 21 -8.16 -3.88 -4.51
C SER A 21 -8.34 -4.44 -3.10
N ILE A 22 -8.17 -3.61 -2.06
CA ILE A 22 -8.31 -4.07 -0.67
C ILE A 22 -9.74 -4.57 -0.41
N CYS A 23 -10.77 -3.84 -0.85
CA CYS A 23 -12.16 -4.25 -0.69
C CYS A 23 -12.47 -5.55 -1.44
N ALA A 24 -11.96 -5.72 -2.66
CA ALA A 24 -12.17 -6.94 -3.44
C ALA A 24 -11.50 -8.15 -2.76
N ILE A 25 -10.26 -8.00 -2.29
CA ILE A 25 -9.53 -9.04 -1.56
C ILE A 25 -10.27 -9.41 -0.28
N TYR A 26 -10.70 -8.41 0.50
CA TYR A 26 -11.47 -8.63 1.72
C TYR A 26 -12.74 -9.45 1.42
N TYR A 27 -13.50 -9.07 0.38
CA TYR A 27 -14.72 -9.76 0.00
C TYR A 27 -14.46 -11.20 -0.44
N ILE A 28 -13.41 -11.45 -1.23
CA ILE A 28 -13.06 -12.80 -1.69
C ILE A 28 -12.71 -13.72 -0.51
N ILE A 29 -11.94 -13.20 0.46
CA ILE A 29 -11.43 -13.98 1.59
C ILE A 29 -12.51 -14.21 2.65
N TYR A 30 -13.22 -13.15 3.05
CA TYR A 30 -14.16 -13.21 4.18
C TYR A 30 -15.62 -13.37 3.73
N LEU A 31 -15.90 -13.44 2.42
CA LEU A 31 -17.23 -13.53 1.82
C LEU A 31 -18.23 -12.52 2.39
N SER A 32 -17.72 -11.36 2.81
CA SER A 32 -18.47 -10.32 3.49
C SER A 32 -17.99 -8.94 3.07
N VAL A 33 -18.87 -7.95 3.21
CA VAL A 33 -18.52 -6.56 2.92
C VAL A 33 -17.63 -6.05 4.06
N PRO A 34 -16.52 -5.34 3.77
CA PRO A 34 -15.66 -4.76 4.80
C PRO A 34 -16.44 -3.82 5.71
N ASP A 35 -16.25 -3.97 7.02
CA ASP A 35 -16.91 -3.13 8.00
C ASP A 35 -16.28 -1.73 8.06
N ALA A 36 -17.05 -0.75 8.56
CA ALA A 36 -16.58 0.63 8.61
C ALA A 36 -15.37 0.81 9.55
N ARG A 37 -15.15 -0.10 10.50
CA ARG A 37 -14.00 -0.08 11.42
C ARG A 37 -12.73 -0.50 10.68
N PHE A 38 -12.78 -1.57 9.88
CA PHE A 38 -11.70 -2.01 9.03
C PHE A 38 -11.23 -0.92 8.06
N ILE A 39 -12.18 -0.28 7.36
CA ILE A 39 -11.86 0.80 6.41
C ILE A 39 -11.14 1.96 7.12
N LYS A 40 -11.60 2.34 8.33
CA LYS A 40 -10.99 3.43 9.11
C LYS A 40 -9.64 3.06 9.70
N ALA A 41 -9.47 1.84 10.17
CA ALA A 41 -8.27 1.41 10.90
C ALA A 41 -7.12 1.02 9.97
N LEU A 42 -7.42 0.37 8.84
CA LEU A 42 -6.41 -0.16 7.93
C LEU A 42 -6.34 0.66 6.64
N VAL A 43 -7.44 0.78 5.91
CA VAL A 43 -7.42 1.30 4.54
C VAL A 43 -7.03 2.78 4.47
N PHE A 44 -7.64 3.63 5.30
CA PHE A 44 -7.38 5.07 5.22
C PHE A 44 -5.95 5.49 5.63
N PRO A 45 -5.37 5.03 6.76
CA PRO A 45 -4.02 5.44 7.14
C PRO A 45 -2.96 5.09 6.09
N PHE A 46 -2.97 3.87 5.55
CA PHE A 46 -2.00 3.45 4.53
C PHE A 46 -2.21 4.15 3.19
N LEU A 47 -3.48 4.41 2.83
CA LEU A 47 -3.78 5.23 1.67
C LEU A 47 -3.19 6.65 1.81
N PHE A 48 -3.38 7.30 2.97
CA PHE A 48 -2.82 8.64 3.21
C PHE A 48 -1.29 8.63 3.13
N LEU A 49 -0.62 7.65 3.74
CA LEU A 49 0.83 7.51 3.67
C LEU A 49 1.34 7.32 2.23
N GLY A 50 0.64 6.53 1.41
CA GLY A 50 0.96 6.39 -0.01
C GLY A 50 0.72 7.67 -0.81
N ILE A 51 -0.38 8.40 -0.55
CA ILE A 51 -0.71 9.66 -1.23
C ILE A 51 0.33 10.75 -0.92
N ILE A 52 0.86 10.81 0.30
CA ILE A 52 1.93 11.76 0.66
C ILE A 52 3.12 11.62 -0.29
N GLY A 53 3.48 10.38 -0.65
CA GLY A 53 4.53 10.15 -1.64
C GLY A 53 4.22 10.81 -2.99
N PHE A 54 3.00 10.71 -3.51
CA PHE A 54 2.62 11.37 -4.77
C PHE A 54 2.66 12.90 -4.67
N VAL A 55 2.22 13.46 -3.55
CA VAL A 55 2.30 14.92 -3.29
C VAL A 55 3.75 15.40 -3.29
N LEU A 56 4.65 14.60 -2.72
CA LEU A 56 6.09 14.87 -2.70
C LEU A 56 6.79 14.55 -4.04
N ASN A 57 6.05 14.20 -5.10
CA ASN A 57 6.55 13.74 -6.40
C ASN A 57 7.41 12.47 -6.32
N LYS A 58 7.15 11.63 -5.32
CA LYS A 58 7.75 10.30 -5.12
C LYS A 58 6.79 9.23 -5.62
N SER A 59 6.45 9.29 -6.90
CA SER A 59 5.46 8.39 -7.51
C SER A 59 5.89 6.92 -7.44
N LYS A 60 7.19 6.64 -7.60
CA LYS A 60 7.74 5.27 -7.50
C LYS A 60 7.59 4.72 -6.09
N PHE A 61 8.01 5.47 -5.08
CA PHE A 61 7.79 5.13 -3.67
C PHE A 61 6.31 4.81 -3.42
N SER A 62 5.41 5.69 -3.86
CA SER A 62 3.98 5.57 -3.58
C SER A 62 3.36 4.32 -4.17
N VAL A 63 3.70 4.00 -5.43
CA VAL A 63 3.22 2.80 -6.12
C VAL A 63 3.74 1.54 -5.42
N ILE A 64 5.02 1.50 -5.07
CA ILE A 64 5.64 0.35 -4.38
C ILE A 64 5.03 0.18 -2.99
N PHE A 65 4.85 1.26 -2.24
CA PHE A 65 4.30 1.24 -0.89
C PHE A 65 2.84 0.77 -0.90
N LEU A 66 1.97 1.41 -1.70
CA LEU A 66 0.56 1.02 -1.80
C LEU A 66 0.42 -0.43 -2.28
N GLY A 67 1.16 -0.83 -3.32
CA GLY A 67 1.15 -2.21 -3.81
C GLY A 67 1.63 -3.21 -2.76
N GLY A 68 2.70 -2.87 -2.02
CA GLY A 68 3.21 -3.71 -0.94
C GLY A 68 2.26 -3.84 0.24
N THR A 69 1.56 -2.77 0.63
CA THR A 69 0.51 -2.85 1.67
C THR A 69 -0.67 -3.73 1.23
N THR A 70 -1.02 -3.74 -0.06
CA THR A 70 -2.01 -4.69 -0.60
C THR A 70 -1.55 -6.13 -0.47
N ILE A 71 -0.29 -6.43 -0.79
CA ILE A 71 0.28 -7.77 -0.63
C ILE A 71 0.33 -8.17 0.86
N ALA A 72 0.73 -7.24 1.74
CA ALA A 72 0.74 -7.44 3.18
C ALA A 72 -0.65 -7.84 3.70
N PHE A 73 -1.70 -7.15 3.23
CA PHE A 73 -3.08 -7.44 3.59
C PHE A 73 -3.55 -8.82 3.11
N ILE A 74 -3.16 -9.24 1.90
CA ILE A 74 -3.43 -10.60 1.40
C ILE A 74 -2.77 -11.63 2.31
N ALA A 75 -1.50 -11.43 2.65
CA ALA A 75 -0.71 -12.37 3.44
C ALA A 75 -1.27 -12.53 4.86
N GLU A 76 -1.64 -11.42 5.51
CA GLU A 76 -2.35 -11.40 6.78
C GLU A 76 -3.67 -12.18 6.67
N SER A 77 -4.55 -11.77 5.76
CA SER A 77 -5.87 -12.39 5.59
C SER A 77 -5.82 -13.88 5.28
N THR A 78 -4.79 -14.33 4.56
CA THR A 78 -4.55 -15.76 4.29
C THR A 78 -4.11 -16.51 5.56
N MET A 79 -3.24 -15.90 6.37
CA MET A 79 -2.83 -16.45 7.66
C MET A 79 -3.98 -16.46 8.68
N ASP A 80 -4.81 -15.43 8.71
CA ASP A 80 -6.02 -15.35 9.53
C ASP A 80 -6.96 -16.52 9.23
N LEU A 81 -7.24 -16.77 7.94
CA LEU A 81 -8.00 -17.93 7.51
C LEU A 81 -7.34 -19.23 7.97
N TYR A 82 -6.05 -19.41 7.72
CA TYR A 82 -5.34 -20.63 8.12
C TYR A 82 -5.39 -20.88 9.63
N ASN A 83 -5.13 -19.86 10.45
CA ASN A 83 -5.10 -19.97 11.90
C ASN A 83 -6.50 -20.13 12.52
N SER A 84 -7.54 -19.53 11.92
CA SER A 84 -8.93 -19.74 12.35
C SER A 84 -9.38 -21.20 12.19
N HIS A 85 -8.90 -21.90 11.17
CA HIS A 85 -9.15 -23.34 11.00
C HIS A 85 -8.41 -24.20 12.04
N LEU A 86 -7.30 -23.69 12.61
CA LEU A 86 -6.51 -24.37 13.63
C LEU A 86 -6.92 -24.02 15.07
N GLY A 87 -7.90 -23.12 15.26
CA GLY A 87 -8.38 -22.70 16.58
C GLY A 87 -7.36 -21.91 17.40
N ASN A 88 -6.31 -21.37 16.77
CA ASN A 88 -5.22 -20.69 17.46
C ASN A 88 -5.32 -19.17 17.32
N THR A 89 -4.94 -18.43 18.38
CA THR A 89 -4.96 -16.96 18.35
C THR A 89 -3.95 -16.42 17.34
N ASN A 90 -4.44 -15.49 16.52
CA ASN A 90 -3.77 -15.11 15.29
C ASN A 90 -2.86 -13.88 15.44
N ILE A 91 -1.77 -14.04 16.20
CA ILE A 91 -0.72 -13.01 16.32
C ILE A 91 0.17 -12.99 15.06
N ALA A 92 0.25 -14.14 14.36
CA ALA A 92 1.12 -14.32 13.19
C ALA A 92 0.67 -13.48 11.97
N GLY A 93 -0.64 -13.38 11.69
CA GLY A 93 -1.16 -12.59 10.57
C GLY A 93 -0.76 -11.11 10.65
N GLY A 94 -1.01 -10.48 11.81
CA GLY A 94 -0.64 -9.08 12.04
C GLY A 94 0.88 -8.84 11.99
N LEU A 95 1.69 -9.79 12.44
CA LEU A 95 3.16 -9.70 12.30
C LEU A 95 3.60 -9.74 10.83
N VAL A 96 3.01 -10.62 10.01
CA VAL A 96 3.30 -10.68 8.58
C VAL A 96 2.90 -9.38 7.89
N PHE A 97 1.74 -8.82 8.23
CA PHE A 97 1.31 -7.52 7.71
C PHE A 97 2.36 -6.43 7.95
N ILE A 98 2.82 -6.31 9.21
CA ILE A 98 3.80 -5.30 9.62
C ILE A 98 5.11 -5.48 8.86
N ILE A 99 5.64 -6.70 8.80
CA ILE A 99 6.92 -6.99 8.15
C ILE A 99 6.88 -6.65 6.66
N VAL A 100 5.84 -7.11 5.95
CA VAL A 100 5.72 -6.86 4.50
C VAL A 100 5.54 -5.37 4.22
N THR A 101 4.77 -4.67 5.04
CA THR A 101 4.57 -3.21 4.92
C THR A 101 5.89 -2.44 5.15
N ILE A 102 6.68 -2.81 6.16
CA ILE A 102 7.99 -2.20 6.41
C ILE A 102 8.94 -2.46 5.23
N LEU A 103 8.97 -3.69 4.71
CA LEU A 103 9.80 -4.02 3.54
C LEU A 103 9.39 -3.20 2.31
N ALA A 104 8.09 -3.07 2.03
CA ALA A 104 7.58 -2.25 0.94
C ALA A 104 7.99 -0.78 1.09
N PHE A 105 7.92 -0.23 2.31
CA PHE A 105 8.37 1.11 2.62
C PHE A 105 9.86 1.30 2.36
N LEU A 106 10.70 0.38 2.84
CA LEU A 106 12.16 0.43 2.67
C LEU A 106 12.55 0.32 1.20
N ILE A 107 11.96 -0.63 0.46
CA ILE A 107 12.22 -0.84 -0.96
C ILE A 107 11.78 0.39 -1.77
N GLY A 108 10.59 0.91 -1.51
CA GLY A 108 10.08 2.13 -2.15
C GLY A 108 11.02 3.32 -1.93
N THR A 109 11.51 3.48 -0.69
CA THR A 109 12.42 4.57 -0.32
C THR A 109 13.77 4.41 -1.02
N PHE A 110 14.31 3.20 -1.05
CA PHE A 110 15.60 2.91 -1.68
C PHE A 110 15.57 3.16 -3.19
N ILE A 111 14.52 2.70 -3.87
CA ILE A 111 14.32 2.94 -5.31
C ILE A 111 14.22 4.43 -5.60
N GLU A 112 13.49 5.18 -4.77
CA GLU A 112 13.36 6.63 -4.91
C GLU A 112 14.72 7.35 -4.75
N ILE A 113 15.55 6.94 -3.78
CA ILE A 113 16.90 7.49 -3.59
C ILE A 113 17.79 7.23 -4.81
N ILE A 114 17.76 6.01 -5.37
CA ILE A 114 18.53 5.67 -6.57
C ILE A 114 18.09 6.53 -7.75
N ASP A 115 16.79 6.72 -7.92
CA ASP A 115 16.24 7.50 -9.02
C ASP A 115 16.66 8.97 -8.95
N MET A 116 16.64 9.56 -7.75
CA MET A 116 17.14 10.90 -7.50
C MET A 116 18.62 11.03 -7.88
N LYS A 117 19.47 10.08 -7.47
CA LYS A 117 20.90 10.08 -7.79
C LYS A 117 21.15 9.97 -9.29
N THR A 118 20.42 9.08 -9.96
CA THR A 118 20.55 8.84 -11.41
C THR A 118 20.12 10.06 -12.22
N THR A 119 19.01 10.69 -11.84
CA THR A 119 18.49 11.89 -12.51
C THR A 119 19.44 13.07 -12.35
N LYS A 120 20.00 13.27 -11.15
CA LYS A 120 21.02 14.29 -10.91
C LYS A 120 22.22 14.08 -11.83
N ASN A 121 22.77 12.87 -11.90
CA ASN A 121 23.95 12.58 -12.73
C ASN A 121 23.72 12.78 -14.25
N ARG A 122 22.47 12.72 -14.74
CA ARG A 122 22.14 13.00 -16.15
C ARG A 122 22.03 14.49 -16.46
N LEU A 123 21.65 15.32 -15.49
CA LEU A 123 21.46 16.76 -15.69
C LEU A 123 22.76 17.57 -15.56
N TYR A 124 23.80 16.99 -14.95
CA TYR A 124 25.11 17.62 -14.74
C TYR A 124 26.23 16.95 -15.56
N LYS A 125 25.88 16.16 -16.57
CA LYS A 125 26.78 15.69 -17.64
C LYS A 125 26.52 16.50 -18.89
#